data_AF-A0A3E0KI80-F1
#
_entry.id   AF-A0A3E0KI80-F1
#
_cell.length_a   1.000
_cell.length_b   1.000
_cell.length_c   1.000
_cell.angle_alpha   90.00
_cell.angle_beta   90.00
_cell.angle_gamma   90.00
#
_symmetry.space_group_name_H-M   'P 1'
#
loop_
_entity.id
_entity.type
_entity.pdbx_description
1 polymer ?
#
loop_
_entity_poly.entity_id
_entity_poly.type
_entity_poly.pdbx_seq_one_letter_code
_entity_poly.pdbx_strand_id
1 'polypeptide(L)'
;LDFTGVSTVDESGALMVGRLAEELHREGRVLYIGGIGREPLRMLVRMGVLGSIGRRRVTLTLAAAVMRAQAEAQAMARAADAAAALA
;
A
#
# COMPACT_ATOMS: atom_id res chain seq x y z
N LEU A 1 -5.61 -3.14 2.93
CA LEU A 1 -5.62 -4.56 3.31
C LEU A 1 -5.04 -4.71 4.69
N ASP A 2 -5.73 -5.46 5.55
CA ASP A 2 -5.26 -5.79 6.90
C ASP A 2 -4.58 -7.17 6.88
N PHE A 3 -3.31 -7.21 7.27
CA PHE A 3 -2.47 -8.40 7.33
C PHE A 3 -2.29 -8.93 8.76
N THR A 4 -2.98 -8.36 9.76
CA THR A 4 -2.79 -8.71 11.18
C THR A 4 -3.02 -10.21 11.45
N GLY A 5 -3.93 -10.85 10.71
CA GLY A 5 -4.20 -12.30 10.81
C GLY A 5 -3.39 -13.19 9.85
N VAL A 6 -2.49 -12.61 9.05
CA VAL A 6 -1.74 -13.34 8.01
C VAL A 6 -0.36 -13.72 8.56
N SER A 7 -0.19 -14.99 8.91
CA SER A 7 1.05 -15.52 9.49
C SER A 7 2.13 -15.83 8.43
N THR A 8 1.72 -16.22 7.22
CA THR A 8 2.62 -16.56 6.11
C THR A 8 2.01 -16.16 4.77
N VAL A 9 2.87 -15.93 3.79
CA VAL A 9 2.50 -15.70 2.38
C VAL A 9 3.48 -16.52 1.54
N ASP A 10 2.96 -17.31 0.63
CA ASP A 10 3.74 -18.05 -0.36
C ASP A 10 3.98 -17.19 -1.61
N GLU A 11 4.67 -17.77 -2.60
CA GLU A 11 4.97 -17.09 -3.85
C GLU A 11 3.70 -16.69 -4.62
N SER A 12 2.69 -17.58 -4.63
CA SER A 12 1.43 -17.32 -5.34
C SER A 12 0.64 -16.16 -4.71
N GLY A 13 0.55 -16.13 -3.37
CA GLY A 13 -0.09 -15.04 -2.64
C GLY A 13 0.63 -13.71 -2.82
N ALA A 14 1.96 -13.70 -2.82
CA ALA A 14 2.74 -12.49 -3.06
C ALA A 14 2.50 -11.92 -4.46
N LEU A 15 2.51 -12.77 -5.50
CA LEU A 15 2.22 -12.36 -6.88
C LEU A 15 0.80 -11.81 -7.02
N MET A 16 -0.18 -12.42 -6.35
CA MET A 16 -1.56 -11.93 -6.35
C MET A 16 -1.69 -10.54 -5.70
N VAL A 17 -0.97 -10.30 -4.60
CA VAL A 17 -0.92 -8.97 -3.96
C VAL A 17 -0.33 -7.93 -4.91
N GLY A 18 0.74 -8.28 -5.65
CA GLY A 18 1.33 -7.40 -6.65
C GLY A 18 0.36 -7.07 -7.79
N ARG A 19 -0.31 -8.09 -8.33
CA ARG A 19 -1.35 -7.93 -9.37
C ARG A 19 -2.49 -7.02 -8.90
N LEU A 20 -2.97 -7.22 -7.67
CA LEU A 20 -4.01 -6.37 -7.09
C LEU A 20 -3.54 -4.90 -6.96
N ALA A 21 -2.28 -4.67 -6.60
CA ALA A 21 -1.74 -3.31 -6.51
C ALA A 21 -1.74 -2.61 -7.88
N GLU A 22 -1.36 -3.32 -8.94
CA GLU A 22 -1.37 -2.82 -10.32
C GLU A 22 -2.79 -2.59 -10.84
N GLU A 23 -3.72 -3.52 -10.56
CA GLU A 23 -5.14 -3.38 -10.88
C GLU A 23 -5.74 -2.14 -10.24
N LEU A 24 -5.56 -1.97 -8.93
CA LEU A 24 -6.04 -0.79 -8.21
C LEU A 24 -5.41 0.50 -8.73
N HIS A 25 -4.11 0.50 -9.02
CA HIS A 25 -3.43 1.67 -9.57
C HIS A 25 -4.02 2.12 -10.92
N ARG A 26 -4.31 1.17 -11.82
CA ARG A 26 -4.97 1.46 -13.11
C ARG A 26 -6.36 2.08 -12.95
N GLU A 27 -7.03 1.80 -11.85
CA GLU A 27 -8.34 2.36 -11.53
C GLU A 27 -8.26 3.68 -10.73
N GLY A 28 -7.05 4.23 -10.55
CA GLY A 28 -6.84 5.44 -9.76
C GLY A 28 -6.95 5.22 -8.24
N ARG A 29 -6.89 3.97 -7.78
CA ARG A 29 -6.97 3.59 -6.37
C ARG A 29 -5.57 3.29 -5.82
N VAL A 30 -5.37 3.61 -4.53
CA VAL A 30 -4.08 3.40 -3.86
C VAL A 30 -4.20 2.28 -2.84
N LEU A 31 -3.33 1.27 -2.95
CA LEU A 31 -3.27 0.16 -2.00
C LEU A 31 -2.40 0.50 -0.79
N TYR A 32 -2.95 0.27 0.40
CA TYR A 32 -2.21 0.25 1.67
C TYR A 32 -2.30 -1.14 2.31
N ILE A 33 -1.18 -1.59 2.89
CA ILE A 33 -1.09 -2.80 3.70
C ILE A 33 -0.70 -2.41 5.12
N GLY A 34 -1.48 -2.84 6.10
CA GLY A 34 -1.16 -2.64 7.52
C GLY A 34 -1.17 -3.96 8.28
N GLY A 35 -0.48 -4.02 9.41
CA GLY A 35 -0.43 -5.21 10.25
C GLY A 35 0.48 -6.31 9.73
N ILE A 36 1.42 -5.99 8.82
CA ILE A 36 2.23 -7.02 8.17
C ILE A 36 3.27 -7.60 9.13
N GLY A 37 3.26 -8.93 9.28
CA GLY A 37 4.28 -9.67 10.00
C GLY A 37 5.60 -9.77 9.22
N ARG A 38 6.68 -10.17 9.92
CA ARG A 38 8.02 -10.30 9.34
C ARG A 38 8.08 -11.29 8.17
N GLU A 39 7.38 -12.42 8.27
CA GLU A 39 7.44 -13.48 7.27
C GLU A 39 6.71 -13.10 5.96
N PRO A 40 5.44 -12.64 6.00
CA PRO A 40 4.79 -12.06 4.82
C PRO A 40 5.58 -10.91 4.20
N LEU A 41 6.13 -9.99 5.01
CA LEU A 41 6.92 -8.87 4.50
C LEU A 41 8.16 -9.36 3.75
N ARG A 42 8.87 -10.36 4.29
CA ARG A 42 10.04 -10.95 3.64
C ARG A 42 9.67 -11.56 2.29
N MET A 43 8.54 -12.26 2.20
CA MET A 43 8.07 -12.83 0.93
C MET A 43 7.76 -11.73 -0.09
N LEU A 44 7.02 -10.68 0.30
CA LEU A 44 6.74 -9.55 -0.61
C LEU A 44 8.00 -8.83 -1.09
N VAL A 45 9.03 -8.71 -0.23
CA VAL A 45 10.35 -8.18 -0.61
C VAL A 45 11.03 -9.10 -1.61
N ARG A 46 11.08 -10.40 -1.33
CA ARG A 46 11.71 -11.42 -2.18
C ARG A 46 11.09 -11.44 -3.58
N MET A 47 9.77 -11.29 -3.67
CA MET A 47 9.04 -11.26 -4.93
C MET A 47 9.06 -9.89 -5.64
N GLY A 48 9.74 -8.88 -5.08
CA GLY A 48 9.84 -7.55 -5.69
C GLY A 48 8.54 -6.73 -5.66
N VAL A 49 7.51 -7.20 -4.96
CA VAL A 49 6.15 -6.64 -4.97
C VAL A 49 6.07 -5.27 -4.30
N LEU A 50 6.99 -4.94 -3.39
CA LEU A 50 6.97 -3.63 -2.72
C LEU A 50 7.15 -2.43 -3.68
N GLY A 51 7.71 -2.66 -4.87
CA GLY A 51 7.86 -1.64 -5.90
C GLY A 51 6.51 -1.15 -6.44
N SER A 52 5.60 -2.07 -6.75
CA SER A 52 4.27 -1.73 -7.30
C SER A 52 3.34 -1.12 -6.25
N ILE A 53 3.47 -1.50 -4.98
CA ILE A 53 2.67 -0.94 -3.88
C ILE A 53 3.20 0.43 -3.44
N GLY A 54 4.52 0.56 -3.39
CA GLY A 54 5.23 1.65 -2.73
C GLY A 54 5.55 1.32 -1.27
N ARG A 55 6.84 1.26 -0.95
CA ARG A 55 7.36 0.83 0.37
C ARG A 55 6.76 1.58 1.56
N ARG A 56 6.41 2.88 1.39
CA ARG A 56 5.83 3.69 2.46
C ARG A 56 4.41 3.28 2.83
N ARG A 57 3.70 2.56 1.96
CA ARG A 57 2.30 2.16 2.12
C ARG A 57 2.14 0.76 2.72
N VAL A 58 3.25 0.11 3.09
CA VAL A 58 3.30 -1.18 3.76
C VAL A 58 3.79 -0.96 5.20
N THR A 59 2.96 -1.23 6.20
CA THR A 59 3.21 -0.88 7.61
C THR A 59 3.01 -2.06 8.55
N LEU A 60 3.78 -2.05 9.65
CA LEU A 60 3.73 -3.10 10.68
C LEU A 60 2.43 -3.11 11.49
N THR A 61 1.70 -2.00 11.54
CA THR A 61 0.40 -1.90 12.23
C THR A 61 -0.67 -1.37 11.28
N LEU A 62 -1.91 -1.79 11.51
CA LEU A 62 -3.07 -1.28 10.77
C LEU A 62 -3.24 0.23 10.96
N ALA A 63 -3.10 0.71 12.20
CA ALA A 63 -3.20 2.14 12.52
C ALA A 63 -2.21 3.00 11.72
N ALA A 64 -0.97 2.54 11.54
CA ALA A 64 0.01 3.26 10.73
C ALA A 64 -0.37 3.32 9.24
N ALA A 65 -0.97 2.26 8.68
CA ALA A 65 -1.45 2.27 7.31
C ALA A 65 -2.57 3.30 7.13
N VAL A 66 -3.53 3.33 8.06
CA VAL A 66 -4.65 4.28 8.04
C VAL A 66 -4.15 5.72 8.15
N MET A 67 -3.27 6.01 9.11
CA MET A 67 -2.70 7.37 9.26
C MET A 67 -1.95 7.82 8.00
N ARG A 68 -1.19 6.93 7.35
CA ARG A 68 -0.49 7.26 6.11
C ARG A 68 -1.44 7.50 4.96
N ALA A 69 -2.48 6.68 4.83
CA ALA A 69 -3.52 6.87 3.82
C ALA A 69 -4.22 8.22 3.98
N GLN A 70 -4.58 8.59 5.21
CA GLN A 70 -5.18 9.88 5.51
C GLN A 70 -4.23 11.05 5.19
N ALA A 71 -2.97 10.96 5.61
CA ALA A 71 -1.98 12.01 5.35
C ALA A 71 -1.71 12.20 3.85
N GLU A 72 -1.63 11.12 3.07
CA GLU A 72 -1.44 11.20 1.62
C GLU A 72 -2.67 11.79 0.93
N ALA A 73 -3.89 11.38 1.31
CA ALA A 73 -5.13 11.94 0.78
C ALA A 73 -5.25 13.46 1.06
N GLN A 74 -4.90 13.89 2.27
CA GLN A 74 -4.88 15.32 2.62
C GLN A 74 -3.81 16.10 1.87
N ALA A 75 -2.65 15.50 1.59
CA ALA A 75 -1.61 16.12 0.79
C ALA A 75 -2.08 16.28 -0.67
N MET A 76 -2.73 15.27 -1.24
CA MET A 76 -3.29 15.32 -2.59
C MET A 76 -4.40 16.36 -2.72
N ALA A 77 -5.31 16.45 -1.74
CA ALA A 77 -6.36 17.46 -1.73
C ALA A 77 -5.78 18.88 -1.74
N ARG A 78 -4.82 19.16 -0.84
CA ARG A 78 -4.15 20.46 -0.78
C ARG A 78 -3.39 20.80 -2.07
N ALA A 79 -2.76 19.81 -2.70
CA ALA A 79 -2.07 20.01 -3.96
C ALA A 79 -3.05 20.33 -5.11
N ALA A 80 -4.21 19.68 -5.13
CA ALA A 80 -5.25 19.96 -6.10
C ALA A 80 -5.84 21.38 -5.91
N ASP A 81 -6.12 21.78 -4.66
CA ASP A 81 -6.61 23.12 -4.35
C ASP A 81 -5.60 24.21 -4.77
N ALA A 82 -4.31 23.99 -4.51
CA ALA A 82 -3.24 24.90 -4.91
C ALA A 82 -3.09 25.00 -6.43
N ALA A 83 -3.22 23.88 -7.15
CA ALA A 83 -3.20 23.88 -8.62
C ALA A 83 -4.40 24.63 -9.20
N ALA A 84 -5.58 24.49 -8.61
CA ALA A 84 -6.78 25.21 -9.03
C ALA A 84 -6.69 26.73 -8.78
N ALA A 85 -6.02 27.15 -7.70
CA ALA A 85 -5.83 28.57 -7.39
C ALA A 85 -4.82 29.30 -8.32
N LEU A 86 -4.01 28.55 -9.07
CA LEU A 86 -2.99 29.06 -10.00
C LEU A 86 -3.44 29.03 -11.47
N ALA A 87 -4.60 28.44 -11.77
CA ALA A 87 -5.20 28.32 -13.10
C ALA A 87 -6.20 29.45 -13.36
#